data_AF-A0A0P7WL88-F1
#
_entry.id   AF-A0A0P7WL88-F1
#
_cell.length_a   1.000
_cell.length_b   1.000
_cell.length_c   1.000
_cell.angle_alpha   90.00
_cell.angle_beta   90.00
_cell.angle_gamma   90.00
#
_symmetry.space_group_name_H-M   'P 1'
#
loop_
_entity.id
_entity.type
_entity.pdbx_description
1 polymer ?
#
loop_
_entity_poly.entity_id
_entity_poly.type
_entity_poly.pdbx_seq_one_letter_code
_entity_poly.pdbx_strand_id
1 'polypeptide(L)'
;MEKKPRSLEPPDVKDYLVKGDRFTKWKEHPKVRNVFNMDFPDSNHLAKALTIVSGPDTVNLTYHNFFAYKDKIVQNWADDILAIAYNTLRNNSCRQVFLDKAFVRISLQTNKDGKIPVKNVYKMFPADKKRVESALASANLPKGKASFT
;
A
#
# COMPACT_ATOMS: atom_id res chain seq x y z
N MET A 1 -15.53 -6.51 11.01
CA MET A 1 -14.32 -5.76 11.42
C MET A 1 -13.76 -5.02 10.22
N GLU A 2 -13.93 -3.69 10.18
CA GLU A 2 -13.44 -2.87 9.05
C GLU A 2 -11.92 -2.70 9.13
N LYS A 3 -11.22 -3.10 8.06
CA LYS A 3 -9.76 -2.92 7.94
C LYS A 3 -9.49 -1.45 7.63
N LYS A 4 -8.59 -0.83 8.40
CA LYS A 4 -8.06 0.52 8.08
C LYS A 4 -7.49 0.51 6.65
N PRO A 5 -7.64 1.62 5.89
CA PRO A 5 -7.01 1.74 4.58
C PRO A 5 -5.51 1.47 4.70
N ARG A 6 -5.01 0.54 3.89
CA ARG A 6 -3.58 0.19 3.82
C ARG A 6 -3.00 0.85 2.58
N SER A 7 -1.90 1.58 2.75
CA SER A 7 -1.10 2.10 1.63
C SER A 7 0.20 1.30 1.53
N LEU A 8 0.64 1.02 0.30
CA LEU A 8 1.98 0.53 0.01
C LEU A 8 2.81 1.70 -0.51
N GLU A 9 4.02 1.89 -0.01
CA GLU A 9 4.90 2.98 -0.40
C GLU A 9 5.81 2.56 -1.57
N PRO A 10 5.95 3.36 -2.63
CA PRO A 10 6.75 2.97 -3.80
C PRO A 10 8.22 2.57 -3.63
N PRO A 11 9.06 3.06 -2.69
CA PRO A 11 10.44 2.56 -2.57
C PRO A 11 10.62 1.36 -1.62
N ASP A 12 9.56 0.95 -0.92
CA ASP A 12 9.56 -0.29 -0.10
C ASP A 12 9.26 -1.52 -0.97
N VAL A 13 8.89 -1.35 -2.24
CA VAL A 13 8.71 -2.41 -3.21
C VAL A 13 10.06 -2.64 -3.90
N LYS A 14 11.00 -3.28 -3.17
CA LYS A 14 12.21 -3.84 -3.79
C LYS A 14 11.81 -5.07 -4.60
N ASP A 15 12.53 -5.27 -5.71
CA ASP A 15 12.39 -6.33 -6.70
C ASP A 15 11.61 -7.55 -6.20
N TYR A 16 10.63 -7.98 -6.99
CA TYR A 16 10.51 -9.34 -7.51
C TYR A 16 9.08 -9.58 -7.98
N LEU A 17 9.00 -9.72 -9.31
CA LEU A 17 8.21 -10.70 -10.05
C LEU A 17 6.71 -10.79 -9.76
N VAL A 18 5.96 -10.41 -10.78
CA VAL A 18 4.51 -10.39 -10.77
C VAL A 18 3.87 -11.67 -11.35
N LYS A 19 4.60 -12.79 -11.43
CA LYS A 19 3.98 -14.01 -11.93
C LYS A 19 4.76 -15.28 -11.64
N GLY A 20 4.05 -16.32 -11.23
CA GLY A 20 4.53 -17.70 -11.22
C GLY A 20 4.26 -18.45 -9.93
N ASP A 21 4.06 -19.77 -10.06
CA ASP A 21 3.77 -20.71 -8.96
C ASP A 21 4.73 -20.67 -7.78
N ARG A 22 5.95 -20.19 -8.01
CA ARG A 22 7.00 -20.09 -7.00
C ARG A 22 6.76 -18.99 -5.96
N PHE A 23 5.93 -17.99 -6.28
CA PHE A 23 5.67 -16.83 -5.41
C PHE A 23 4.25 -16.80 -4.82
N THR A 24 3.41 -17.74 -5.24
CA THR A 24 2.05 -17.95 -4.73
C THR A 24 2.09 -18.76 -3.42
N LYS A 25 2.64 -18.18 -2.34
CA LYS A 25 2.84 -18.87 -1.04
C LYS A 25 1.55 -19.36 -0.36
N TRP A 26 0.39 -18.84 -0.76
CA TRP A 26 -0.92 -19.19 -0.18
C TRP A 26 -1.56 -20.44 -0.78
N LYS A 27 -0.93 -21.05 -1.80
CA LYS A 27 -1.40 -22.29 -2.44
C LYS A 27 -1.46 -23.49 -1.49
N GLU A 28 -0.77 -23.42 -0.35
CA GLU A 28 -0.65 -24.52 0.61
C GLU A 28 -1.82 -24.60 1.60
N HIS A 29 -2.64 -23.55 1.71
CA HIS A 29 -3.73 -23.53 2.69
C HIS A 29 -5.04 -24.08 2.09
N PRO A 30 -5.59 -25.21 2.59
CA PRO A 30 -6.74 -25.90 1.97
C PRO A 30 -7.97 -25.01 1.77
N LYS A 31 -8.28 -24.16 2.76
CA LYS A 31 -9.41 -23.21 2.66
C LYS A 31 -9.25 -22.22 1.49
N VAL A 32 -8.02 -21.82 1.18
CA VAL A 32 -7.74 -20.88 0.10
C VAL A 32 -7.81 -21.58 -1.26
N ARG A 33 -7.33 -22.83 -1.34
CA ARG A 33 -7.48 -23.70 -2.52
C ARG A 33 -8.94 -23.89 -2.92
N ASN A 34 -9.80 -24.18 -1.93
CA ASN A 34 -11.22 -24.38 -2.15
C ASN A 34 -11.93 -23.10 -2.61
N VAL A 35 -11.60 -21.93 -2.02
CA VAL A 35 -12.22 -20.65 -2.39
C VAL A 35 -11.87 -20.23 -3.83
N PHE A 36 -10.68 -20.57 -4.31
CA PHE A 36 -10.21 -20.19 -5.65
C PHE A 36 -10.26 -21.35 -6.66
N ASN A 37 -10.92 -22.47 -6.33
CA ASN A 37 -11.07 -23.65 -7.18
C ASN A 37 -9.74 -24.14 -7.80
N MET A 38 -8.63 -24.07 -7.04
CA MET A 38 -7.29 -24.38 -7.56
C MET A 38 -7.05 -25.87 -7.83
N ASP A 39 -7.90 -26.74 -7.29
CA ASP A 39 -7.80 -28.20 -7.47
C ASP A 39 -8.55 -28.70 -8.72
N PHE A 40 -9.21 -27.81 -9.47
CA PHE A 40 -9.92 -28.17 -10.70
C PHE A 40 -8.97 -28.12 -11.91
N PRO A 41 -8.96 -29.15 -12.78
CA PRO A 41 -8.02 -29.25 -13.90
C PRO A 41 -8.12 -28.10 -14.92
N ASP A 42 -9.30 -27.49 -15.05
CA ASP A 42 -9.54 -26.35 -15.96
C ASP A 42 -9.35 -24.98 -15.28
N SER A 43 -8.85 -24.95 -14.05
CA SER A 43 -8.69 -23.69 -13.32
C SER A 43 -7.51 -22.87 -13.85
N ASN A 44 -7.79 -21.80 -14.60
CA ASN A 44 -6.79 -20.81 -15.00
C ASN A 44 -6.42 -19.84 -13.84
N HIS A 45 -6.29 -20.38 -12.62
CA HIS A 45 -6.15 -19.61 -11.39
C HIS A 45 -4.86 -18.78 -11.35
N LEU A 46 -3.79 -19.27 -11.99
CA LEU A 46 -2.50 -18.58 -12.07
C LEU A 46 -2.55 -17.31 -12.93
N ALA A 47 -3.42 -17.24 -13.94
CA ALA A 47 -3.61 -16.02 -14.72
C ALA A 47 -4.32 -14.91 -13.94
N LYS A 48 -4.93 -15.25 -12.80
CA LYS A 48 -5.64 -14.34 -11.90
C LYS A 48 -4.87 -14.03 -10.62
N ALA A 49 -3.78 -14.74 -10.34
CA ALA A 49 -2.98 -14.54 -9.15
C ALA A 49 -1.94 -13.43 -9.35
N LEU A 50 -1.93 -12.44 -8.46
CA LEU A 50 -0.99 -11.32 -8.41
C LEU A 50 -0.28 -11.34 -7.04
N THR A 51 1.04 -11.41 -7.03
CA THR A 51 1.84 -11.24 -5.82
C THR A 51 2.69 -9.99 -5.95
N ILE A 52 2.58 -9.08 -4.96
CA ILE A 52 3.46 -7.93 -4.80
C ILE A 52 4.41 -8.23 -3.65
N VAL A 53 5.71 -8.20 -3.93
CA VAL A 53 6.76 -8.36 -2.93
C VAL A 53 7.26 -6.98 -2.52
N SER A 54 7.34 -6.72 -1.22
CA SER A 54 7.83 -5.45 -0.67
C SER A 54 8.68 -5.69 0.57
N GLY A 55 9.79 -5.00 0.73
CA GLY A 55 10.63 -5.04 1.92
C GLY A 55 11.65 -3.90 1.95
N PRO A 56 12.16 -3.54 3.14
CA PRO A 56 13.21 -2.55 3.27
C PRO A 56 14.55 -3.02 2.68
N ASP A 57 14.74 -4.32 2.46
CA ASP A 57 15.94 -4.94 1.88
C ASP A 57 15.59 -6.28 1.20
N THR A 58 16.59 -6.96 0.64
CA THR A 58 16.44 -8.21 -0.11
C THR A 58 16.14 -9.43 0.77
N VAL A 59 16.18 -9.29 2.10
CA VAL A 59 15.98 -10.39 3.07
C VAL A 59 14.62 -10.25 3.76
N ASN A 60 14.30 -9.04 4.24
CA ASN A 60 13.09 -8.72 4.99
C ASN A 60 11.90 -8.48 4.05
N LEU A 61 11.45 -9.55 3.37
CA LEU A 61 10.41 -9.47 2.35
C LEU A 61 9.01 -9.78 2.91
N THR A 62 8.04 -8.95 2.55
CA THR A 62 6.60 -9.13 2.77
C THR A 62 5.92 -9.43 1.45
N TYR A 63 5.03 -10.43 1.45
CA TYR A 63 4.32 -10.91 0.26
C TYR A 63 2.84 -10.53 0.36
N HIS A 64 2.39 -9.62 -0.51
CA HIS A 64 0.98 -9.23 -0.63
C HIS A 64 0.36 -9.98 -1.79
N ASN A 65 -0.66 -10.78 -1.50
CA ASN A 65 -1.27 -11.66 -2.48
C ASN A 65 -2.67 -11.18 -2.82
N PHE A 66 -2.95 -11.08 -4.11
CA PHE A 66 -4.20 -10.63 -4.69
C PHE A 66 -4.69 -11.66 -5.71
N PHE A 67 -6.00 -11.74 -5.84
CA PHE A 67 -6.65 -12.59 -6.83
C PHE A 67 -7.64 -11.74 -7.62
N ALA A 68 -7.41 -11.60 -8.92
CA ALA A 68 -8.26 -10.84 -9.81
C ALA A 68 -9.56 -11.59 -10.10
N TYR A 69 -10.67 -10.84 -10.19
CA TYR A 69 -11.94 -11.40 -10.61
C TYR A 69 -11.98 -11.66 -12.12
N LYS A 70 -11.43 -10.72 -12.92
CA LYS A 70 -11.38 -10.79 -14.39
C LYS A 70 -10.07 -11.42 -14.85
N ASP A 71 -10.16 -12.22 -15.91
CA ASP A 71 -9.00 -12.72 -16.64
C ASP A 71 -8.22 -11.57 -17.31
N LYS A 72 -6.92 -11.80 -17.54
CA LYS A 72 -6.02 -10.93 -18.33
C LYS A 72 -5.74 -9.52 -17.77
N ILE A 73 -6.27 -9.14 -16.60
CA ILE A 73 -5.94 -7.83 -16.00
C ILE A 73 -4.63 -7.85 -15.22
N VAL A 74 -4.27 -8.99 -14.63
CA VAL A 74 -3.14 -9.10 -13.71
C VAL A 74 -1.82 -8.69 -14.35
N GLN A 75 -1.64 -9.01 -15.64
CA GLN A 75 -0.43 -8.64 -16.36
C GLN A 75 -0.30 -7.12 -16.52
N ASN A 76 -1.38 -6.42 -16.85
CA ASN A 76 -1.31 -4.95 -16.96
C ASN A 76 -1.01 -4.31 -15.61
N TRP A 77 -1.68 -4.78 -14.54
CA TRP A 77 -1.39 -4.34 -13.18
C TRP A 77 0.07 -4.61 -12.79
N ALA A 78 0.62 -5.74 -13.21
CA ALA A 78 2.02 -6.08 -13.03
C ALA A 78 2.96 -5.03 -13.59
N ASP A 79 2.78 -4.78 -14.89
CA ASP A 79 3.69 -4.00 -15.69
C ASP A 79 3.60 -2.53 -15.25
N ASP A 80 2.40 -2.03 -14.97
CA ASP A 80 2.16 -0.66 -14.49
C ASP A 80 2.74 -0.43 -13.09
N ILE A 81 2.52 -1.34 -12.14
CA ILE A 81 3.08 -1.23 -10.78
C ILE A 81 4.61 -1.26 -10.85
N LEU A 82 5.18 -2.15 -11.66
CA LEU A 82 6.62 -2.27 -11.83
C LEU A 82 7.20 -1.00 -12.47
N ALA A 83 6.57 -0.48 -13.51
CA ALA A 83 6.99 0.77 -14.14
C ALA A 83 6.99 1.95 -13.16
N ILE A 84 6.03 2.02 -12.24
CA ILE A 84 5.99 3.06 -11.19
C ILE A 84 7.11 2.86 -10.16
N ALA A 85 7.32 1.62 -9.70
CA ALA A 85 8.33 1.30 -8.68
C ALA A 85 9.77 1.55 -9.19
N TYR A 86 10.05 1.20 -10.45
CA TYR A 86 11.37 1.33 -11.07
C TYR A 86 11.61 2.68 -11.77
N ASN A 87 10.70 3.63 -11.63
CA ASN A 87 10.86 4.94 -12.24
C ASN A 87 11.96 5.76 -11.54
N THR A 88 13.11 5.92 -12.21
CA THR A 88 14.28 6.65 -11.69
C THR A 88 13.99 8.13 -11.42
N LEU A 89 13.15 8.78 -12.24
CA LEU A 89 12.76 10.19 -12.05
C LEU A 89 11.91 10.36 -10.79
N ARG A 90 11.02 9.40 -10.51
CA ARG A 90 10.21 9.38 -9.28
C ARG A 90 11.06 9.13 -8.04
N ASN A 91 12.06 8.26 -8.14
CA ASN A 91 12.98 7.96 -7.04
C ASN A 91 13.96 9.10 -6.74
N ASN A 92 14.28 9.94 -7.73
CA ASN A 92 15.18 11.09 -7.60
C ASN A 92 14.45 12.44 -7.73
N SER A 93 13.17 12.48 -7.35
CA SER A 93 12.38 13.71 -7.42
C SER A 93 12.85 14.78 -6.43
N CYS A 94 12.44 16.03 -6.63
CA CYS A 94 12.82 17.13 -5.75
C CYS A 94 12.13 17.06 -4.37
N ARG A 95 12.63 17.84 -3.41
CA ARG A 95 12.08 17.91 -2.04
C ARG A 95 10.58 18.18 -2.00
N GLN A 96 10.07 19.04 -2.88
CA GLN A 96 8.66 19.39 -2.95
C GLN A 96 7.79 18.14 -3.20
N VAL A 97 8.17 17.29 -4.14
CA VAL A 97 7.43 16.07 -4.47
C VAL A 97 7.33 15.12 -3.27
N PHE A 98 8.38 15.02 -2.45
CA PHE A 98 8.33 14.22 -1.22
C PHE A 98 7.41 14.81 -0.15
N LEU A 99 7.33 16.14 -0.04
CA LEU A 99 6.38 16.81 0.84
C LEU A 99 4.93 16.62 0.36
N ASP A 100 4.69 16.71 -0.94
CA ASP A 100 3.38 16.44 -1.54
C ASP A 100 2.96 14.99 -1.31
N LYS A 101 3.90 14.03 -1.41
CA LYS A 101 3.66 12.63 -1.08
C LYS A 101 3.25 12.46 0.39
N ALA A 102 3.92 13.14 1.31
CA ALA A 102 3.57 13.12 2.72
C ALA A 102 2.16 13.69 2.97
N PHE A 103 1.82 14.79 2.30
CA PHE A 103 0.49 15.39 2.34
C PHE A 103 -0.58 14.42 1.82
N VAL A 104 -0.42 13.87 0.61
CA VAL A 104 -1.36 12.90 0.02
C VAL A 104 -1.57 11.70 0.96
N ARG A 105 -0.50 11.20 1.59
CA ARG A 105 -0.60 10.08 2.53
C ARG A 105 -1.46 10.40 3.74
N ILE A 106 -1.32 11.58 4.34
CA ILE A 106 -2.19 12.00 5.46
C ILE A 106 -3.64 12.15 4.97
N SER A 107 -3.84 12.75 3.80
CA SER A 107 -5.17 13.02 3.24
C SER A 107 -5.93 11.74 2.87
N LEU A 108 -5.25 10.66 2.50
CA LEU A 108 -5.87 9.36 2.25
C LEU A 108 -6.23 8.58 3.53
N GLN A 109 -5.67 8.96 4.68
CA GLN A 109 -5.91 8.28 5.96
C GLN A 109 -7.04 8.94 6.75
N THR A 110 -8.25 8.90 6.20
CA THR A 110 -9.45 9.50 6.80
C THR A 110 -10.19 8.56 7.76
N ASN A 111 -11.08 9.12 8.58
CA ASN A 111 -12.07 8.37 9.35
C ASN A 111 -13.32 8.04 8.49
N LYS A 112 -14.35 7.47 9.11
CA LYS A 112 -15.63 7.12 8.45
C LYS A 112 -16.34 8.33 7.83
N ASP A 113 -16.10 9.51 8.39
CA ASP A 113 -16.70 10.77 7.95
C ASP A 113 -15.86 11.47 6.87
N GLY A 114 -14.81 10.82 6.36
CA GLY A 114 -13.90 11.41 5.37
C GLY A 114 -12.96 12.47 5.94
N LYS A 115 -12.88 12.64 7.27
CA LYS A 115 -12.03 13.62 7.94
C LYS A 115 -10.67 13.04 8.32
N ILE A 116 -9.63 13.86 8.25
CA ILE A 116 -8.26 13.50 8.63
C ILE A 116 -8.13 13.52 10.15
N PRO A 117 -7.86 12.38 10.82
CA PRO A 117 -7.62 12.34 12.25
C PRO A 117 -6.29 13.03 12.63
N VAL A 118 -6.31 13.94 13.60
CA VAL A 118 -5.10 14.66 14.07
C VAL A 118 -4.01 13.68 14.56
N LYS A 119 -4.40 12.54 15.12
CA LYS A 119 -3.47 11.46 15.52
C LYS A 119 -2.59 10.94 14.36
N ASN A 120 -3.04 11.02 13.11
CA ASN A 120 -2.26 10.58 11.97
C ASN A 120 -1.15 11.58 11.64
N VAL A 121 -1.40 12.88 11.86
CA VAL A 121 -0.37 13.93 11.77
C VAL A 121 0.72 13.73 12.82
N TYR A 122 0.35 13.42 14.07
CA TYR A 122 1.33 13.11 15.13
C TYR A 122 2.19 11.87 14.80
N LYS A 123 1.59 10.86 14.15
CA LYS A 123 2.34 9.67 13.71
C LYS A 123 3.30 9.98 12.57
N MET A 124 2.96 10.93 11.70
CA MET A 124 3.85 11.34 10.61
C MET A 124 5.03 12.17 11.10
N PHE A 125 4.82 12.98 12.15
CA PHE A 125 5.85 13.84 12.75
C PHE A 125 6.07 13.50 14.24
N PRO A 126 6.66 12.34 14.55
CA PRO A 126 6.77 11.84 15.92
C PRO A 126 7.84 12.58 16.76
N ALA A 127 8.71 13.36 16.13
CA ALA A 127 9.87 13.97 16.78
C ALA A 127 9.50 15.03 17.83
N ASP A 128 8.47 15.85 17.57
CA ASP A 128 8.05 16.91 18.49
C ASP A 128 6.54 17.17 18.39
N LYS A 129 5.80 16.55 19.31
CA LYS A 129 4.34 16.69 19.37
C LYS A 129 3.89 18.12 19.68
N LYS A 130 4.60 18.84 20.56
CA LYS A 130 4.22 20.21 20.97
C LYS A 130 4.33 21.16 19.77
N ARG A 131 5.40 21.03 19.00
CA ARG A 131 5.60 21.82 17.77
C ARG A 131 4.53 21.54 16.72
N VAL A 132 4.13 20.28 16.55
CA VAL A 132 3.01 19.91 15.66
C VAL A 132 1.70 20.55 16.12
N GLU A 133 1.40 20.53 17.41
CA GLU A 133 0.20 21.19 17.96
C GLU A 133 0.20 22.70 17.75
N SER A 134 1.35 23.37 17.92
CA SER A 134 1.49 24.80 17.65
C SER A 134 1.32 25.13 16.16
N ALA A 135 1.86 24.31 15.26
CA ALA A 135 1.71 24.48 13.83
C ALA A 135 0.24 24.32 13.38
N LEU A 136 -0.45 23.28 13.88
CA LEU A 136 -1.88 23.09 13.61
C LEU A 136 -2.71 24.28 14.10
N ALA A 137 -2.43 24.79 15.31
CA ALA A 137 -3.11 25.99 15.82
C ALA A 137 -2.92 27.20 14.92
N SER A 138 -1.67 27.42 14.46
CA SER A 138 -1.31 28.57 13.62
C SER A 138 -2.01 28.50 12.26
N ALA A 139 -2.36 27.31 11.81
CA ALA A 139 -3.15 27.06 10.61
C ALA A 139 -4.68 27.02 10.86
N ASN A 140 -5.15 27.36 12.07
CA ASN A 140 -6.55 27.28 12.49
C ASN A 140 -7.15 25.86 12.40
N LEU A 141 -6.31 24.82 12.58
CA LEU A 141 -6.71 23.42 12.60
C LEU A 141 -6.86 22.89 14.04
N PRO A 142 -7.73 21.89 14.27
CA PRO A 142 -8.02 21.38 15.60
C PRO A 142 -6.85 20.57 16.19
N LYS A 143 -6.77 20.52 17.53
CA LYS A 143 -5.77 19.77 18.29
C LYS A 143 -6.38 18.53 18.96
N GLY A 144 -5.54 17.59 19.40
CA GLY A 144 -5.96 16.49 20.27
C GLY A 144 -6.78 15.41 19.55
N LYS A 145 -7.89 14.96 20.17
CA LYS A 145 -8.74 13.87 19.65
C LYS A 145 -9.78 14.37 18.64
N ALA A 146 -9.35 15.20 17.69
CA ALA A 146 -10.20 15.77 16.66
C ALA A 146 -9.83 15.27 15.25
N SER A 147 -10.64 15.64 14.27
CA SER A 147 -10.39 15.40 12.84
C SER A 147 -10.80 16.63 12.02
N PHE A 148 -10.12 16.89 10.90
CA PHE A 148 -10.32 18.08 10.05
C PHE A 148 -10.44 17.72 8.57
N THR A 149 -10.80 18.72 7.76
CA THR A 149 -10.84 18.66 6.29
C THR A 149 -10.15 19.91 5.76
#